data_AF-A0A949MLF9-F1
#
_entry.id   AF-A0A949MLF9-F1
#
_cell.length_a   1.000
_cell.length_b   1.000
_cell.length_c   1.000
_cell.angle_alpha   90.00
_cell.angle_beta   90.00
_cell.angle_gamma   90.00
#
_symmetry.space_group_name_H-M   'P 1'
#
loop_
_entity.id
_entity.type
_entity.pdbx_description
1 polymer ?
#
loop_
_entity_poly.entity_id
_entity_poly.type
_entity_poly.pdbx_seq_one_letter_code
_entity_poly.pdbx_strand_id
1 'polypeptide(L)'
;MFHRQLLKMLLCLPLASGQAVFAPTVLEAAAAPDFADKFVSAVQSLGSANTESGITDEERFDLLASAPQLTVPLLAAQLRTLPRRTYFTTVKTPESRHVIACLRALHYISGHTFSARTQARLSDDERQFLDFDKTIGDSNAGHALHFFAVWMSRDAEIVAPLDVQKAIIEKWRAYAQEAAHRSLPKPAKPAAQAKDQWYWYG
;
A
#
# COMPACT_ATOMS: atom_id res chain seq x y z
N MET A 1 20.96 14.65 -5.18
CA MET A 1 22.06 13.87 -4.54
C MET A 1 21.59 12.75 -3.62
N PHE A 2 20.37 12.78 -3.05
CA PHE A 2 19.89 11.72 -2.13
C PHE A 2 19.52 10.36 -2.78
N HIS A 3 19.25 10.30 -4.10
CA HIS A 3 18.83 9.06 -4.77
C HIS A 3 19.90 7.95 -4.83
N ARG A 4 21.20 8.29 -4.80
CA ARG A 4 22.28 7.28 -4.91
C ARG A 4 22.59 6.55 -3.59
N GLN A 5 22.21 7.10 -2.44
CA GLN A 5 22.51 6.46 -1.14
C GLN A 5 21.51 5.35 -0.77
N LEU A 6 20.24 5.48 -1.16
CA LEU A 6 19.23 4.43 -0.93
C LEU A 6 19.49 3.16 -1.76
N LEU A 7 19.96 3.30 -3.01
CA LEU A 7 20.35 2.16 -3.83
C LEU A 7 21.60 1.43 -3.30
N LYS A 8 22.55 2.17 -2.68
CA LYS A 8 23.78 1.57 -2.13
C LYS A 8 23.56 0.76 -0.86
N MET A 9 22.53 1.05 -0.06
CA MET A 9 22.24 0.29 1.16
C MET A 9 21.60 -1.08 0.90
N LEU A 10 21.02 -1.32 -0.27
CA LEU A 10 20.42 -2.61 -0.63
C LEU A 10 21.42 -3.63 -1.20
N LEU A 11 22.67 -3.23 -1.50
CA LEU A 11 23.64 -4.05 -2.25
C LEU A 11 24.87 -4.50 -1.43
N CYS A 12 24.96 -4.20 -0.13
CA CYS A 12 26.11 -4.58 0.69
C CYS A 12 25.70 -5.55 1.81
N LEU A 13 25.56 -6.83 1.48
CA LEU A 13 25.61 -7.94 2.45
C LEU A 13 26.75 -8.89 2.04
N PRO A 14 27.59 -9.37 2.98
CA PRO A 14 28.69 -10.28 2.65
C PRO A 14 28.14 -11.67 2.31
N LEU A 15 28.46 -12.15 1.10
CA LEU A 15 28.17 -13.50 0.63
C LEU A 15 29.09 -14.49 1.36
N ALA A 16 28.53 -15.24 2.31
CA ALA A 16 29.14 -16.44 2.85
C ALA A 16 29.12 -17.55 1.78
N SER A 17 30.26 -18.21 1.65
CA SER A 17 30.60 -19.16 0.58
C SER A 17 29.75 -20.44 0.66
N GLY A 18 28.96 -20.68 -0.38
CA GLY A 18 28.26 -21.94 -0.60
C GLY A 18 27.66 -21.95 -1.99
N GLN A 19 28.19 -22.79 -2.88
CA GLN A 19 27.80 -22.86 -4.29
C GLN A 19 26.30 -23.09 -4.46
N ALA A 20 25.64 -22.16 -5.13
CA ALA A 20 24.34 -22.36 -5.77
C ALA A 20 24.41 -21.70 -7.15
N VAL A 21 24.17 -22.50 -8.19
CA VAL A 21 24.00 -22.02 -9.57
C VAL A 21 22.67 -21.27 -9.60
N PHE A 22 22.72 -19.97 -9.30
CA PHE A 22 21.57 -19.08 -9.46
C PHE A 22 21.47 -18.66 -10.93
N ALA A 23 20.31 -18.90 -11.53
CA ALA A 23 19.97 -18.35 -12.82
C ALA A 23 20.16 -16.82 -12.81
N PRO A 24 21.01 -16.25 -13.67
CA PRO A 24 21.20 -14.82 -13.76
C PRO A 24 20.04 -14.26 -14.58
N THR A 25 18.92 -13.90 -13.96
CA THR A 25 17.82 -13.31 -14.77
C THR A 25 16.98 -12.26 -14.06
N VAL A 26 17.22 -11.95 -12.78
CA VAL A 26 16.44 -10.89 -12.09
C VAL A 26 17.31 -9.75 -11.56
N LEU A 27 18.58 -10.01 -11.22
CA LEU A 27 19.47 -8.96 -10.70
C LEU A 27 20.08 -8.04 -11.78
N GLU A 28 20.15 -8.46 -13.04
CA GLU A 28 20.70 -7.63 -14.12
C GLU A 28 19.67 -6.66 -14.75
N ALA A 29 18.37 -6.95 -14.65
CA ALA A 29 17.32 -6.06 -15.18
C ALA A 29 17.10 -4.80 -14.31
N ALA A 30 17.56 -4.81 -13.05
CA ALA A 30 17.50 -3.67 -12.14
C ALA A 30 18.65 -2.65 -12.36
N ALA A 31 19.55 -2.88 -13.31
CA ALA A 31 20.72 -2.04 -13.55
C ALA A 31 20.50 -0.89 -14.56
N ALA A 32 19.30 -0.76 -15.13
CA ALA A 32 18.93 0.42 -15.92
C ALA A 32 18.35 1.50 -14.98
N PRO A 33 19.05 2.62 -14.71
CA PRO A 33 18.55 3.68 -13.82
C PRO A 33 17.15 4.15 -14.20
N ASP A 34 16.87 4.23 -15.50
CA ASP A 34 15.57 4.63 -16.07
C ASP A 34 14.42 3.69 -15.65
N PHE A 35 14.71 2.41 -15.40
CA PHE A 35 13.70 1.43 -14.99
C PHE A 35 13.23 1.69 -13.55
N ALA A 36 14.16 1.88 -12.61
CA ALA A 36 13.83 2.15 -11.21
C ALA A 36 13.13 3.50 -11.06
N ASP A 37 13.58 4.52 -11.79
CA ASP A 37 13.00 5.88 -11.76
C ASP A 37 11.53 5.87 -12.19
N LYS A 38 11.16 5.01 -13.16
CA LYS A 38 9.76 4.82 -13.58
C LYS A 38 8.87 4.36 -12.42
N PHE A 39 9.32 3.40 -11.61
CA PHE A 39 8.52 2.92 -10.46
C PHE A 39 8.44 3.95 -9.35
N VAL A 40 9.53 4.66 -9.06
CA VAL A 40 9.54 5.74 -8.08
C VAL A 40 8.56 6.85 -8.49
N SER A 41 8.60 7.27 -9.75
CA SER A 41 7.66 8.26 -10.30
C SER A 41 6.22 7.76 -10.29
N ALA A 42 5.99 6.48 -10.60
CA ALA A 42 4.67 5.88 -10.56
C ALA A 42 4.10 5.88 -9.13
N VAL A 43 4.91 5.50 -8.13
CA VAL A 43 4.52 5.56 -6.71
C VAL A 43 4.23 7.00 -6.29
N GLN A 44 5.12 7.95 -6.57
CA GLN A 44 4.96 9.36 -6.15
C GLN A 44 3.75 10.06 -6.77
N SER A 45 3.27 9.60 -7.93
CA SER A 45 2.10 10.17 -8.61
C SER A 45 0.77 9.52 -8.23
N LEU A 46 0.77 8.48 -7.38
CA LEU A 46 -0.47 7.84 -6.92
C LEU A 46 -1.35 8.82 -6.15
N GLY A 47 -2.65 8.84 -6.48
CA GLY A 47 -3.63 9.72 -5.84
C GLY A 47 -3.55 11.20 -6.25
N SER A 48 -2.70 11.55 -7.22
CA SER A 48 -2.65 12.91 -7.78
C SER A 48 -3.89 13.19 -8.62
N ALA A 49 -4.56 14.31 -8.34
CA ALA A 49 -5.76 14.76 -9.08
C ALA A 49 -5.43 15.20 -10.52
N ASN A 50 -4.17 15.57 -10.77
CA ASN A 50 -3.69 15.96 -12.09
C ASN A 50 -3.04 14.73 -12.75
N THR A 51 -3.80 14.04 -13.59
CA THR A 51 -3.24 13.11 -14.58
C THR A 51 -2.62 13.89 -15.73
N GLU A 52 -1.63 14.75 -15.45
CA GLU A 52 -0.86 15.47 -16.48
C GLU A 52 -0.22 14.51 -17.49
N SER A 53 0.03 13.26 -17.08
CA SER A 53 0.55 12.19 -17.93
C SER A 53 -0.52 11.38 -18.68
N GLY A 54 -1.82 11.64 -18.46
CA GLY A 54 -2.93 10.86 -19.03
C GLY A 54 -3.11 9.44 -18.46
N ILE A 55 -2.17 8.97 -17.64
CA ILE A 55 -2.19 7.63 -17.04
C ILE A 55 -3.13 7.59 -15.82
N THR A 56 -4.02 6.60 -15.76
CA THR A 56 -4.93 6.38 -14.62
C THR A 56 -4.25 5.63 -13.46
N ASP A 57 -4.83 5.67 -12.26
CA ASP A 57 -4.26 4.93 -11.13
C ASP A 57 -4.29 3.41 -11.36
N GLU A 58 -5.29 2.91 -12.10
CA GLU A 58 -5.37 1.50 -12.48
C GLU A 58 -4.19 1.09 -13.39
N GLU A 59 -3.86 1.92 -14.38
CA GLU A 59 -2.71 1.69 -15.25
C GLU A 59 -1.39 1.77 -14.46
N ARG A 60 -1.29 2.68 -13.48
CA ARG A 60 -0.17 2.71 -12.52
C ARG A 60 -0.12 1.44 -11.69
N PHE A 61 -1.25 0.91 -11.24
CA PHE A 61 -1.30 -0.33 -10.44
C PHE A 61 -0.79 -1.52 -11.25
N ASP A 62 -1.23 -1.67 -12.51
CA ASP A 62 -0.75 -2.71 -13.40
C ASP A 62 0.77 -2.59 -13.66
N LEU A 63 1.26 -1.36 -13.86
CA LEU A 63 2.70 -1.09 -13.96
C LEU A 63 3.43 -1.53 -12.68
N LEU A 64 2.96 -1.11 -11.51
CA LEU A 64 3.61 -1.42 -10.24
C LEU A 64 3.59 -2.94 -9.94
N ALA A 65 2.53 -3.64 -10.35
CA ALA A 65 2.40 -5.09 -10.21
C ALA A 65 3.34 -5.89 -11.13
N SER A 66 3.97 -5.26 -12.13
CA SER A 66 4.94 -5.93 -13.00
C SER A 66 6.29 -6.22 -12.31
N ALA A 67 6.60 -5.53 -11.21
CA ALA A 67 7.84 -5.70 -10.45
C ALA A 67 7.57 -5.62 -8.93
N PRO A 68 6.78 -6.56 -8.36
CA PRO A 68 6.26 -6.44 -6.99
C PRO A 68 7.36 -6.43 -5.92
N GLN A 69 8.48 -7.12 -6.18
CA GLN A 69 9.66 -7.16 -5.30
C GLN A 69 10.32 -5.78 -5.12
N LEU A 70 10.20 -4.90 -6.12
CA LEU A 70 10.69 -3.53 -6.08
C LEU A 70 9.62 -2.56 -5.53
N THR A 71 8.37 -2.75 -5.93
CA THR A 71 7.31 -1.75 -5.68
C THR A 71 6.67 -1.84 -4.31
N VAL A 72 6.53 -3.04 -3.73
CA VAL A 72 5.99 -3.20 -2.38
C VAL A 72 6.82 -2.43 -1.34
N PRO A 73 8.17 -2.52 -1.32
CA PRO A 73 8.99 -1.68 -0.45
C PRO A 73 8.82 -0.17 -0.68
N LEU A 74 8.76 0.27 -1.94
CA LEU A 74 8.58 1.69 -2.27
C LEU A 74 7.24 2.23 -1.76
N LEU A 75 6.17 1.47 -1.94
CA LEU A 75 4.81 1.80 -1.48
C LEU A 75 4.73 1.80 0.05
N ALA A 76 5.24 0.77 0.72
CA ALA A 76 5.25 0.70 2.18
C ALA A 76 6.04 1.87 2.82
N ALA A 77 7.08 2.35 2.15
CA ALA A 77 7.85 3.53 2.57
C ALA A 77 7.06 4.85 2.45
N GLN A 78 6.04 4.92 1.58
CA GLN A 78 5.17 6.10 1.46
C GLN A 78 4.10 6.16 2.54
N LEU A 79 3.81 5.07 3.24
CA LEU A 79 2.74 5.06 4.24
C LEU A 79 3.06 6.00 5.41
N ARG A 80 2.07 6.81 5.77
CA ARG A 80 2.08 7.78 6.87
C ARG A 80 0.74 7.73 7.58
N THR A 81 0.72 8.16 8.83
CA THR A 81 -0.53 8.33 9.57
C THR A 81 -1.26 9.56 9.05
N LEU A 82 -2.57 9.47 8.91
CA LEU A 82 -3.46 10.56 8.55
C LEU A 82 -4.25 11.03 9.80
N PRO A 83 -4.64 12.31 9.86
CA PRO A 83 -5.61 12.78 10.83
C PRO A 83 -6.86 11.90 10.89
N ARG A 84 -7.28 11.50 12.09
CA ARG A 84 -8.50 10.71 12.31
C ARG A 84 -9.74 11.58 12.02
N ARG A 85 -10.30 11.42 10.82
CA ARG A 85 -11.52 12.09 10.35
C ARG A 85 -12.07 11.39 9.12
N THR A 86 -13.28 11.79 8.73
CA THR A 86 -13.88 11.41 7.44
C THR A 86 -13.41 12.38 6.36
N TYR A 87 -12.86 11.83 5.28
CA TYR A 87 -12.37 12.56 4.12
C TYR A 87 -13.39 12.48 2.98
N PHE A 88 -14.28 13.47 2.91
CA PHE A 88 -15.12 13.66 1.73
C PHE A 88 -14.28 14.15 0.54
N THR A 89 -14.71 13.87 -0.69
CA THR A 89 -13.99 14.28 -1.91
C THR A 89 -13.57 15.75 -1.96
N THR A 90 -14.39 16.65 -1.40
CA THR A 90 -14.09 18.10 -1.31
C THR A 90 -12.99 18.47 -0.31
N VAL A 91 -12.69 17.60 0.66
CA VAL A 91 -11.72 17.86 1.76
C VAL A 91 -10.52 16.90 1.76
N LYS A 92 -10.44 16.00 0.78
CA LYS A 92 -9.27 15.13 0.58
C LYS A 92 -8.02 15.98 0.35
N THR A 93 -7.00 15.75 1.18
CA THR A 93 -5.69 16.39 0.99
C THR A 93 -4.88 15.58 -0.03
N PRO A 94 -3.88 16.18 -0.70
CA PRO A 94 -2.96 15.40 -1.55
C PRO A 94 -2.35 14.21 -0.81
N GLU A 95 -1.96 14.42 0.45
CA GLU A 95 -1.42 13.37 1.32
C GLU A 95 -2.44 12.24 1.57
N SER A 96 -3.70 12.55 1.90
CA SER A 96 -4.69 11.51 2.17
C SER A 96 -4.98 10.68 0.92
N ARG A 97 -5.09 11.32 -0.25
CA ARG A 97 -5.26 10.62 -1.53
C ARG A 97 -4.10 9.70 -1.81
N HIS A 98 -2.88 10.21 -1.62
CA HIS A 98 -1.66 9.45 -1.87
C HIS A 98 -1.52 8.23 -0.96
N VAL A 99 -1.71 8.39 0.36
CA VAL A 99 -1.62 7.27 1.31
C VAL A 99 -2.69 6.20 1.04
N ILE A 100 -3.93 6.62 0.79
CA ILE A 100 -5.02 5.69 0.45
C ILE A 100 -4.73 4.95 -0.86
N ALA A 101 -4.25 5.66 -1.89
CA ALA A 101 -3.86 5.03 -3.16
C ALA A 101 -2.69 4.04 -2.98
N CYS A 102 -1.71 4.35 -2.12
CA CYS A 102 -0.63 3.42 -1.80
C CYS A 102 -1.13 2.15 -1.11
N LEU A 103 -2.09 2.25 -0.16
CA LEU A 103 -2.69 1.09 0.49
C LEU A 103 -3.48 0.22 -0.50
N ARG A 104 -4.25 0.86 -1.39
CA ARG A 104 -4.97 0.17 -2.48
C ARG A 104 -4.01 -0.55 -3.43
N ALA A 105 -2.91 0.10 -3.82
CA ALA A 105 -1.87 -0.51 -4.64
C ALA A 105 -1.21 -1.70 -3.94
N LEU A 106 -0.88 -1.56 -2.65
CA LEU A 106 -0.34 -2.65 -1.84
C LEU A 106 -1.29 -3.84 -1.79
N HIS A 107 -2.59 -3.61 -1.57
CA HIS A 107 -3.58 -4.69 -1.61
C HIS A 107 -3.66 -5.34 -2.99
N TYR A 108 -3.77 -4.54 -4.05
CA TYR A 108 -3.88 -5.06 -5.42
C TYR A 108 -2.68 -5.94 -5.80
N ILE A 109 -1.46 -5.49 -5.49
CA ILE A 109 -0.22 -6.18 -5.84
C ILE A 109 -0.01 -7.44 -4.99
N SER A 110 -0.35 -7.39 -3.71
CA SER A 110 0.00 -8.44 -2.76
C SER A 110 -1.14 -9.42 -2.47
N GLY A 111 -2.39 -9.01 -2.68
CA GLY A 111 -3.58 -9.71 -2.22
C GLY A 111 -3.78 -9.67 -0.69
N HIS A 112 -2.98 -8.90 0.05
CA HIS A 112 -3.05 -8.81 1.51
C HIS A 112 -3.73 -7.52 1.99
N THR A 113 -4.44 -7.65 3.10
CA THR A 113 -4.91 -6.52 3.91
C THR A 113 -4.52 -6.77 5.35
N PHE A 114 -3.99 -5.75 6.01
CA PHE A 114 -3.73 -5.80 7.44
C PHE A 114 -4.83 -5.09 8.21
N SER A 115 -5.09 -5.59 9.40
CA SER A 115 -5.97 -4.97 10.38
C SER A 115 -5.26 -4.91 11.74
N ALA A 116 -5.70 -4.02 12.63
CA ALA A 116 -5.15 -3.92 13.97
C ALA A 116 -6.23 -3.57 15.00
N ARG A 117 -6.05 -4.04 16.23
CA ARG A 117 -6.97 -3.74 17.32
C ARG A 117 -6.77 -2.32 17.82
N THR A 118 -7.86 -1.67 18.23
CA THR A 118 -7.81 -0.36 18.90
C THR A 118 -8.34 -0.44 20.32
N GLN A 119 -7.82 0.46 21.16
CA GLN A 119 -8.43 0.80 22.45
C GLN A 119 -9.19 2.13 22.40
N ALA A 120 -9.14 2.83 21.26
CA ALA A 120 -9.87 4.08 21.09
C ALA A 120 -11.38 3.83 21.02
N ARG A 121 -12.15 4.70 21.67
CA ARG A 121 -13.61 4.70 21.49
C ARG A 121 -13.93 5.10 20.05
N LEU A 122 -14.72 4.27 19.38
CA LEU A 122 -15.19 4.51 18.01
C LEU A 122 -16.52 5.29 18.01
N SER A 123 -16.73 6.11 16.99
CA SER A 123 -18.05 6.63 16.63
C SER A 123 -18.93 5.51 16.03
N ASP A 124 -20.21 5.79 15.82
CA ASP A 124 -21.12 4.85 15.15
C ASP A 124 -20.68 4.58 13.70
N ASP A 125 -20.33 5.63 12.95
CA ASP A 125 -19.82 5.50 11.58
C ASP A 125 -18.53 4.67 11.55
N GLU A 126 -17.58 4.93 12.46
CA GLU A 126 -16.33 4.18 12.51
C GLU A 126 -16.58 2.69 12.80
N ARG A 127 -17.50 2.36 13.74
CA ARG A 127 -17.91 0.97 13.97
C ARG A 127 -18.53 0.34 12.73
N GLN A 128 -19.37 1.07 12.03
CA GLN A 128 -20.08 0.55 10.86
C GLN A 128 -19.14 0.25 9.69
N PHE A 129 -18.13 1.09 9.47
CA PHE A 129 -17.33 1.04 8.24
C PHE A 129 -15.93 0.45 8.41
N LEU A 130 -15.26 0.65 9.55
CA LEU A 130 -13.86 0.22 9.73
C LEU A 130 -13.71 -1.22 10.25
N ASP A 131 -14.77 -1.82 10.77
CA ASP A 131 -14.73 -3.09 11.46
C ASP A 131 -14.54 -4.28 10.50
N PHE A 132 -13.54 -5.11 10.79
CA PHE A 132 -13.25 -6.33 10.04
C PHE A 132 -14.27 -7.44 10.34
N ASP A 133 -14.85 -7.45 11.55
CA ASP A 133 -15.81 -8.46 11.98
C ASP A 133 -17.23 -7.94 11.75
N LYS A 134 -17.92 -8.48 10.74
CA LYS A 134 -19.28 -8.08 10.35
C LYS A 134 -20.37 -8.41 11.39
N THR A 135 -20.02 -8.78 12.61
CA THR A 135 -20.98 -8.93 13.72
C THR A 135 -21.33 -7.54 14.26
N ILE A 136 -22.03 -6.77 13.42
CA ILE A 136 -22.61 -5.47 13.72
C ILE A 136 -23.50 -5.62 14.95
N GLY A 137 -23.05 -5.17 16.12
CA GLY A 137 -23.88 -5.16 17.32
C GLY A 137 -23.15 -5.11 18.65
N ASP A 138 -21.90 -5.57 18.73
CA ASP A 138 -21.21 -5.64 20.02
C ASP A 138 -20.28 -4.45 20.26
N SER A 139 -20.39 -3.87 21.46
CA SER A 139 -19.54 -2.79 21.98
C SER A 139 -18.18 -3.31 22.44
N ASN A 140 -17.61 -4.31 21.76
CA ASN A 140 -16.47 -5.07 22.26
C ASN A 140 -15.14 -4.32 22.06
N ALA A 141 -14.40 -4.17 23.16
CA ALA A 141 -13.01 -3.72 23.13
C ALA A 141 -12.15 -4.85 22.51
N GLY A 142 -11.53 -4.60 21.35
CA GLY A 142 -10.65 -5.57 20.69
C GLY A 142 -10.96 -5.86 19.21
N HIS A 143 -11.82 -5.09 18.56
CA HIS A 143 -12.11 -5.25 17.13
C HIS A 143 -10.89 -4.90 16.29
N ALA A 144 -10.58 -5.73 15.30
CA ALA A 144 -9.52 -5.44 14.35
C ALA A 144 -10.08 -4.51 13.28
N LEU A 145 -9.49 -3.33 13.13
CA LEU A 145 -9.93 -2.32 12.17
C LEU A 145 -8.99 -2.29 10.97
N HIS A 146 -9.53 -1.92 9.80
CA HIS A 146 -8.75 -1.50 8.64
C HIS A 146 -8.08 -0.14 8.87
N PHE A 147 -7.13 0.27 8.01
CA PHE A 147 -6.55 1.61 8.07
C PHE A 147 -7.59 2.65 7.64
N PHE A 148 -8.36 2.34 6.60
CA PHE A 148 -9.49 3.13 6.17
C PHE A 148 -10.62 2.25 5.62
N ALA A 149 -11.80 2.84 5.48
CA ALA A 149 -12.94 2.25 4.80
C ALA A 149 -13.68 3.27 3.94
N VAL A 150 -14.33 2.82 2.88
CA VAL A 150 -15.07 3.69 1.97
C VAL A 150 -16.55 3.75 2.32
N TRP A 151 -17.06 4.97 2.47
CA TRP A 151 -18.48 5.29 2.53
C TRP A 151 -19.01 5.70 1.15
N MET A 152 -19.43 4.71 0.36
CA MET A 152 -19.80 4.89 -1.05
C MET A 152 -20.88 5.94 -1.29
N SER A 153 -21.97 5.93 -0.51
CA SER A 153 -23.09 6.85 -0.72
C SER A 153 -22.74 8.32 -0.42
N ARG A 154 -21.56 8.56 0.17
CA ARG A 154 -21.04 9.89 0.49
C ARG A 154 -19.73 10.22 -0.22
N ASP A 155 -19.22 9.30 -1.04
CA ASP A 155 -17.91 9.41 -1.68
C ASP A 155 -16.82 9.88 -0.69
N ALA A 156 -16.75 9.18 0.44
CA ALA A 156 -15.88 9.54 1.55
C ALA A 156 -15.06 8.35 2.03
N GLU A 157 -13.87 8.62 2.56
CA GLU A 157 -13.11 7.62 3.31
C GLU A 157 -13.08 7.95 4.79
N ILE A 158 -13.36 6.96 5.62
CA ILE A 158 -13.24 7.05 7.07
C ILE A 158 -11.89 6.45 7.43
N VAL A 159 -11.07 7.19 8.18
CA VAL A 159 -9.72 6.77 8.58
C VAL A 159 -9.73 6.32 10.04
N ALA A 160 -9.03 5.22 10.31
CA ALA A 160 -8.98 4.58 11.62
C ALA A 160 -8.25 5.41 12.69
N PRO A 161 -8.42 5.05 13.98
CA PRO A 161 -7.63 5.60 15.06
C PRO A 161 -6.11 5.49 14.85
N LEU A 162 -5.35 6.41 15.46
CA LEU A 162 -3.90 6.57 15.22
C LEU A 162 -3.09 5.32 15.60
N ASP A 163 -3.48 4.61 16.65
CA ASP A 163 -2.85 3.36 17.10
C ASP A 163 -2.99 2.25 16.05
N VAL A 164 -4.18 2.10 15.46
CA VAL A 164 -4.44 1.16 14.36
C VAL A 164 -3.59 1.49 13.14
N GLN A 165 -3.59 2.76 12.74
CA GLN A 165 -2.82 3.21 11.59
C GLN A 165 -1.33 2.88 11.74
N LYS A 166 -0.74 3.17 12.91
CA LYS A 166 0.67 2.85 13.20
C LYS A 166 0.94 1.35 13.13
N ALA A 167 0.09 0.54 13.77
CA ALA A 167 0.24 -0.91 13.76
C ALA A 167 0.13 -1.51 12.35
N ILE A 168 -0.78 -1.01 11.51
CA ILE A 168 -0.92 -1.46 10.12
C ILE A 168 0.29 -1.03 9.27
N ILE A 169 0.79 0.19 9.46
CA ILE A 169 2.01 0.67 8.77
C ILE A 169 3.21 -0.22 9.14
N GLU A 170 3.36 -0.60 10.41
CA GLU A 170 4.42 -1.50 10.85
C GLU A 170 4.31 -2.88 10.20
N LYS A 171 3.09 -3.45 10.12
CA LYS A 171 2.85 -4.71 9.42
C LYS A 171 3.21 -4.64 7.94
N TRP A 172 2.86 -3.55 7.26
CA TRP A 172 3.24 -3.34 5.86
C TRP A 172 4.75 -3.23 5.68
N ARG A 173 5.46 -2.55 6.60
CA ARG A 173 6.93 -2.46 6.56
C ARG A 173 7.59 -3.80 6.79
N ALA A 174 7.11 -4.60 7.74
CA ALA A 174 7.60 -5.95 7.96
C ALA A 174 7.35 -6.85 6.73
N TYR A 175 6.13 -6.82 6.20
CA TYR A 175 5.77 -7.52 4.97
C TYR A 175 6.67 -7.13 3.80
N ALA A 176 7.00 -5.84 3.65
CA ALA A 176 7.85 -5.36 2.59
C ALA A 176 9.28 -5.92 2.64
N GLN A 177 9.81 -6.17 3.84
CA GLN A 177 11.12 -6.82 4.01
C GLN A 177 11.09 -8.26 3.51
N GLU A 178 10.01 -9.00 3.80
CA GLU A 178 9.82 -10.37 3.29
C GLU A 178 9.55 -10.40 1.78
N ALA A 179 8.74 -9.45 1.31
CA ALA A 179 8.33 -9.33 -0.09
C ALA A 179 9.48 -9.06 -1.06
N ALA A 180 10.61 -8.51 -0.58
CA ALA A 180 11.81 -8.26 -1.38
C ALA A 180 12.62 -9.52 -1.70
N HIS A 181 12.29 -10.66 -1.08
CA HIS A 181 13.02 -11.91 -1.22
C HIS A 181 12.14 -13.06 -1.73
N ARG A 182 10.87 -12.82 -2.05
CA ARG A 182 9.91 -13.87 -2.42
C ARG A 182 9.13 -13.51 -3.68
N SER A 183 8.87 -14.51 -4.52
CA SER A 183 7.98 -14.34 -5.66
C SER A 183 6.56 -14.08 -5.17
N LEU A 184 6.05 -12.88 -5.42
CA LEU A 184 4.64 -12.54 -5.18
C LEU A 184 3.79 -13.00 -6.37
N PRO A 185 2.58 -13.52 -6.12
CA PRO A 185 1.68 -13.89 -7.20
C PRO A 185 1.31 -12.65 -8.02
N LYS A 186 1.30 -12.79 -9.34
CA LYS A 186 0.79 -11.74 -10.21
C LYS A 186 -0.73 -11.62 -10.00
N PRO A 187 -1.30 -10.40 -9.93
CA PRO A 187 -2.75 -10.23 -9.90
C PRO A 187 -3.41 -10.96 -11.08
N ALA A 188 -4.49 -11.69 -10.80
CA ALA A 188 -5.16 -12.52 -11.80
C ALA A 188 -5.90 -11.71 -12.89
N LYS A 189 -6.19 -10.44 -12.61
CA LYS A 189 -6.89 -9.53 -13.52
C LYS A 189 -6.22 -8.15 -13.52
N PRO A 190 -6.32 -7.40 -14.64
CA PRO A 190 -5.92 -5.99 -14.67
C PRO A 190 -6.65 -5.18 -13.60
N ALA A 191 -5.99 -4.16 -13.06
CA ALA A 191 -6.52 -3.35 -11.95
C ALA A 191 -7.91 -2.78 -12.25
N ALA A 192 -8.15 -2.31 -13.48
CA ALA A 192 -9.44 -1.78 -13.91
C ALA A 192 -10.60 -2.79 -13.79
N GLN A 193 -10.32 -4.10 -13.92
CA GLN A 193 -11.30 -5.18 -13.79
C GLN A 193 -11.40 -5.76 -12.37
N ALA A 194 -10.50 -5.34 -11.47
CA ALA A 194 -10.39 -5.83 -10.11
C ALA A 194 -10.71 -4.76 -9.06
N LYS A 195 -11.25 -3.60 -9.47
CA LYS A 195 -11.55 -2.47 -8.58
C LYS A 195 -12.28 -2.89 -7.31
N ASP A 196 -13.30 -3.72 -7.45
CA ASP A 196 -14.12 -4.17 -6.32
C ASP A 196 -13.36 -5.01 -5.29
N GLN A 197 -12.11 -5.38 -5.54
CA GLN A 197 -11.28 -6.16 -4.61
C GLN A 197 -10.43 -5.26 -3.71
N TRP A 198 -9.95 -4.13 -4.22
CA TRP A 198 -9.04 -3.23 -3.51
C TRP A 198 -9.64 -1.86 -3.17
N TYR A 199 -10.79 -1.50 -3.74
CA TYR A 199 -11.34 -0.16 -3.56
C TYR A 199 -11.85 0.09 -2.14
N TRP A 200 -12.40 -0.95 -1.51
CA TRP A 200 -13.25 -0.86 -0.32
C TRP A 200 -12.49 -0.72 0.99
N TYR A 201 -11.32 -1.34 1.10
CA TYR A 201 -10.58 -1.47 2.35
C TYR A 201 -9.07 -1.44 2.09
N GLY A 202 -8.32 -0.89 3.03
CA GLY A 202 -6.86 -0.94 3.07
C GLY A 202 -6.34 -0.60 4.45
#